data_AF-M7BVF7-F1
#
_entry.id   AF-M7BVF7-F1
#
_cell.length_a   1.000
_cell.length_b   1.000
_cell.length_c   1.000
_cell.angle_alpha   90.00
_cell.angle_beta   90.00
_cell.angle_gamma   90.00
#
_symmetry.space_group_name_H-M   'P 1'
#
loop_
_entity.id
_entity.type
_entity.pdbx_description
1 polymer ?
#
loop_
_entity_poly.entity_id
_entity_poly.type
_entity_poly.pdbx_seq_one_letter_code
_entity_poly.pdbx_strand_id
1 'polypeptide(L)'
;CRIQKCTTDFVSLTSHLNSALDGFDLEFCKALRAYSACTYRNSKVCRGNLVYHSAVLGISDLMSQRNCSKDGPTSSTNPEVTHDPCSYSGRRGARELRGGEQTPPTYLFCGLFGDPHLRTFKDHFQTCKVEGAWPLIDNNYLSVQVTNVPLVPGSSATATNKITIIFKSYQDCTEQKVYQAVTDDLPAAFVDGTTSGGDSDAKSLRIVERVSGRYMEMHARYIGTTVFVRQVGRYLTLAIRMPEELAMAYEESQDLQLCVNGCPSSERIDDSGHLPLPVMGQLLPHAASTQPQSVYTLESATTKCHEKMLVKDIYFYSCVFDLLTTGDANFTAAAHSALQDVEALHPRKERWHIFPNSGNGDMGKNSKLSVSLGLVCLILVAFL
;
A
#
# COMPACT_ATOMS: atom_id res chain seq x y z
N CYS A 1 -1.26 -40.91 -10.38
CA CYS A 1 -0.12 -41.08 -9.46
C CYS A 1 0.62 -39.75 -9.32
N ARG A 2 0.97 -39.29 -8.10
CA ARG A 2 1.69 -38.01 -7.87
C ARG A 2 3.10 -38.21 -7.27
N ILE A 3 3.80 -39.28 -7.67
CA ILE A 3 5.13 -39.59 -7.11
C ILE A 3 6.16 -38.48 -7.35
N GLN A 4 6.16 -37.86 -8.53
CA GLN A 4 7.09 -36.78 -8.87
C GLN A 4 7.01 -35.62 -7.89
N LYS A 5 5.79 -35.25 -7.43
CA LYS A 5 5.60 -34.22 -6.41
C LYS A 5 6.25 -34.61 -5.09
N CYS A 6 6.04 -35.85 -4.62
CA CYS A 6 6.69 -36.34 -3.39
C CYS A 6 8.22 -36.29 -3.49
N THR A 7 8.78 -36.64 -4.65
CA THR A 7 10.23 -36.58 -4.89
C THR A 7 10.74 -35.13 -4.92
N THR A 8 10.04 -34.22 -5.60
CA THR A 8 10.41 -32.79 -5.64
C THR A 8 10.36 -32.16 -4.25
N ASP A 9 9.32 -32.45 -3.46
CA ASP A 9 9.18 -31.96 -2.09
C ASP A 9 10.34 -32.45 -1.21
N PHE A 10 10.74 -33.72 -1.32
CA PHE A 10 11.89 -34.27 -0.60
C PHE A 10 13.22 -33.60 -1.01
N VAL A 11 13.46 -33.42 -2.31
CA VAL A 11 14.66 -32.72 -2.80
C VAL A 11 14.70 -31.29 -2.26
N SER A 12 13.58 -30.57 -2.28
CA SER A 12 13.51 -29.20 -1.74
C SER A 12 13.77 -29.13 -0.24
N LEU A 13 13.31 -30.12 0.53
CA LEU A 13 13.53 -30.18 1.98
C LEU A 13 14.99 -30.51 2.34
N THR A 14 15.74 -31.11 1.42
CA THR A 14 17.10 -31.60 1.67
C THR A 14 18.19 -30.79 0.95
N SER A 15 17.85 -30.00 -0.07
CA SER A 15 18.82 -29.26 -0.91
C SER A 15 19.65 -28.22 -0.16
N HIS A 16 19.17 -27.76 1.00
CA HIS A 16 19.85 -26.77 1.84
C HIS A 16 20.57 -27.40 3.05
N LEU A 17 20.45 -28.71 3.25
CA LEU A 17 21.07 -29.39 4.39
C LEU A 17 22.56 -29.60 4.10
N ASN A 18 23.42 -29.05 4.96
CA ASN A 18 24.88 -29.22 4.88
C ASN A 18 25.34 -30.33 5.84
N SER A 19 26.01 -31.36 5.31
CA SER A 19 26.52 -32.52 6.07
C SER A 19 27.56 -32.16 7.15
N ALA A 20 28.03 -30.91 7.21
CA ALA A 20 29.01 -30.42 8.17
C ALA A 20 28.40 -29.74 9.41
N LEU A 21 27.06 -29.65 9.49
CA LEU A 21 26.35 -29.00 10.60
C LEU A 21 25.79 -30.03 11.59
N ASP A 22 25.87 -29.70 12.87
CA ASP A 22 25.27 -30.47 13.96
C ASP A 22 23.73 -30.49 13.79
N GLY A 23 23.13 -31.69 13.81
CA GLY A 23 21.68 -31.87 13.59
C GLY A 23 21.25 -32.17 12.15
N PHE A 24 22.18 -32.36 11.20
CA PHE A 24 21.89 -32.80 9.83
C PHE A 24 21.02 -34.06 9.79
N ASP A 25 21.40 -35.11 10.53
CA ASP A 25 20.68 -36.38 10.50
C ASP A 25 19.26 -36.25 11.06
N LEU A 26 19.04 -35.37 12.04
CA LEU A 26 17.71 -35.11 12.59
C LEU A 26 16.79 -34.49 11.55
N GLU A 27 17.23 -33.43 10.87
CA GLU A 27 16.44 -32.74 9.83
C GLU A 27 16.26 -33.60 8.58
N PHE A 28 17.28 -34.36 8.19
CA PHE A 28 17.19 -35.31 7.09
C PHE A 28 16.19 -36.44 7.39
N CYS A 29 16.20 -36.98 8.62
CA CYS A 29 15.20 -37.97 9.04
C CYS A 29 13.77 -37.39 9.06
N LYS A 30 13.58 -36.13 9.45
CA LYS A 30 12.26 -35.46 9.37
C LYS A 30 11.77 -35.35 7.92
N ALA A 31 12.67 -35.02 6.98
CA ALA A 31 12.35 -34.97 5.54
C ALA A 31 12.05 -36.36 4.95
N LEU A 32 12.81 -37.40 5.35
CA LEU A 32 12.55 -38.79 4.94
C LEU A 32 11.20 -39.32 5.44
N ARG A 33 10.82 -39.02 6.69
CA ARG A 33 9.48 -39.37 7.21
C ARG A 33 8.38 -38.70 6.39
N ALA A 34 8.55 -37.43 6.03
CA ALA A 34 7.60 -36.71 5.17
C ALA A 34 7.47 -37.37 3.79
N TYR A 35 8.59 -37.77 3.18
CA TYR A 35 8.61 -38.47 1.91
C TYR A 35 7.95 -39.86 1.98
N SER A 36 8.22 -40.60 3.05
CA SER A 36 7.56 -41.89 3.35
C SER A 36 6.04 -41.74 3.49
N ALA A 37 5.56 -40.74 4.23
CA ALA A 37 4.14 -40.47 4.37
C ALA A 37 3.48 -40.07 3.04
N CYS A 38 4.15 -39.23 2.22
CA CYS A 38 3.65 -38.82 0.91
C CYS A 38 3.50 -40.00 -0.06
N THR A 39 4.52 -40.88 -0.11
CA THR A 39 4.48 -42.09 -0.93
C THR A 39 3.40 -43.06 -0.44
N TYR A 40 3.29 -43.31 0.86
CA TYR A 40 2.25 -44.16 1.43
C TYR A 40 0.82 -43.71 1.05
N ARG A 41 0.53 -42.41 1.14
CA ARG A 41 -0.78 -41.83 0.72
C ARG A 41 -1.08 -42.06 -0.77
N ASN A 42 -0.05 -42.16 -1.61
CA ASN A 42 -0.17 -42.36 -3.05
C ASN A 42 -0.18 -43.84 -3.47
N SER A 43 0.00 -44.79 -2.54
CA SER A 43 0.18 -46.23 -2.80
C SER A 43 -0.90 -46.85 -3.71
N LYS A 44 -2.18 -46.55 -3.47
CA LYS A 44 -3.29 -47.08 -4.28
C LYS A 44 -3.26 -46.58 -5.73
N VAL A 45 -2.95 -45.30 -5.93
CA VAL A 45 -2.99 -44.61 -7.24
C VAL A 45 -1.68 -44.79 -8.03
N CYS A 46 -0.62 -45.25 -7.38
CA CYS A 46 0.72 -45.45 -7.96
C CYS A 46 1.12 -46.92 -8.13
N ARG A 47 0.17 -47.87 -7.97
CA ARG A 47 0.44 -49.32 -7.97
C ARG A 47 1.23 -49.83 -9.18
N GLY A 48 0.98 -49.27 -10.37
CA GLY A 48 1.67 -49.65 -11.62
C GLY A 48 2.82 -48.72 -12.03
N ASN A 49 3.29 -47.83 -11.16
CA ASN A 49 4.33 -46.86 -11.49
C ASN A 49 5.71 -47.33 -10.99
N LEU A 50 6.66 -47.55 -11.89
CA LEU A 50 8.00 -48.03 -11.54
C LEU A 50 8.77 -47.05 -10.64
N VAL A 51 8.67 -45.75 -10.92
CA VAL A 51 9.33 -44.69 -10.14
C VAL A 51 8.85 -44.68 -8.69
N TYR A 52 7.56 -44.95 -8.47
CA TYR A 52 6.99 -45.10 -7.12
C TYR A 52 7.64 -46.27 -6.36
N HIS A 53 7.77 -47.43 -6.98
CA HIS A 53 8.37 -48.60 -6.33
C HIS A 53 9.87 -48.39 -6.06
N SER A 54 10.59 -47.76 -6.99
CA SER A 54 11.99 -47.35 -6.77
C SER A 54 12.12 -46.36 -5.61
N ALA A 55 11.21 -45.39 -5.50
CA ALA A 55 11.19 -44.42 -4.41
C ALA A 55 10.90 -45.07 -3.06
N VAL A 56 9.94 -45.98 -2.96
CA VAL A 56 9.61 -46.69 -1.71
C VAL A 56 10.81 -47.51 -1.22
N LEU A 57 11.50 -48.20 -2.13
CA LEU A 57 12.73 -48.94 -1.79
C LEU A 57 13.84 -47.99 -1.33
N GLY A 58 14.08 -46.89 -2.05
CA GLY A 58 15.08 -45.89 -1.69
C GLY A 58 14.81 -45.22 -0.34
N ILE A 59 13.55 -44.95 -0.01
CA ILE A 59 13.17 -44.43 1.32
C ILE A 59 13.52 -45.43 2.42
N SER A 60 13.20 -46.72 2.22
CA SER A 60 13.50 -47.75 3.21
C SER A 60 15.00 -47.92 3.45
N ASP A 61 15.79 -47.86 2.38
CA ASP A 61 17.25 -47.95 2.43
C ASP A 61 17.84 -46.73 3.16
N LEU A 62 17.45 -45.51 2.78
CA LEU A 62 17.92 -44.27 3.41
C LEU A 62 17.54 -44.19 4.91
N MET A 63 16.35 -44.65 5.28
CA MET A 63 15.92 -44.72 6.68
C MET A 63 16.79 -45.69 7.49
N SER A 64 17.19 -46.82 6.89
CA SER A 64 18.07 -47.80 7.53
C SER A 64 19.51 -47.31 7.64
N GLN A 65 20.06 -46.70 6.58
CA GLN A 65 21.45 -46.21 6.56
C GLN A 65 21.72 -45.14 7.61
N ARG A 66 20.71 -44.34 7.96
CA ARG A 66 20.83 -43.22 8.90
C ARG A 66 20.14 -43.46 10.25
N ASN A 67 19.75 -44.70 10.55
CA ASN A 67 19.06 -45.06 11.80
C ASN A 67 17.85 -44.15 12.12
N CYS A 68 17.10 -43.74 11.10
CA CYS A 68 15.93 -42.90 11.31
C CYS A 68 14.78 -43.70 11.94
N SER A 69 14.24 -43.22 13.06
CA SER A 69 12.97 -43.73 13.58
C SER A 69 11.84 -43.52 12.56
N LYS A 70 10.95 -44.50 12.38
CA LYS A 70 9.75 -44.37 11.54
C LYS A 70 8.72 -43.41 12.15
N ASP A 71 8.69 -43.32 13.48
CA ASP A 71 7.83 -42.43 14.23
C ASP A 71 8.58 -41.16 14.63
N GLY A 72 7.89 -40.01 14.58
CA GLY A 72 8.46 -38.71 14.91
C GLY A 72 7.96 -37.59 14.00
N PRO A 73 8.41 -36.35 14.24
CA PRO A 73 7.99 -35.20 13.45
C PRO A 73 8.44 -35.32 11.98
N THR A 74 7.62 -34.78 11.08
CA THR A 74 7.88 -34.69 9.64
C THR A 74 8.16 -33.25 9.24
N SER A 75 9.12 -33.02 8.33
CA SER A 75 9.29 -31.69 7.71
C SER A 75 8.10 -31.39 6.80
N SER A 76 7.57 -30.16 6.86
CA SER A 76 6.44 -29.75 6.02
C SER A 76 6.89 -28.74 4.96
N THR A 77 6.55 -28.99 3.69
CA THR A 77 6.70 -28.01 2.60
C THR A 77 5.55 -27.00 2.56
N ASN A 78 4.44 -27.32 3.24
CA ASN A 78 3.39 -26.34 3.53
C ASN A 78 3.67 -25.77 4.92
N PRO A 79 3.93 -24.46 5.07
CA PRO A 79 3.78 -23.88 6.40
C PRO A 79 2.37 -24.24 6.87
N GLU A 80 2.25 -24.81 8.07
CA GLU A 80 0.97 -24.79 8.78
C GLU A 80 0.59 -23.32 8.88
N VAL A 81 -0.23 -22.85 7.95
CA VAL A 81 -0.92 -21.59 8.10
C VAL A 81 -1.87 -21.84 9.26
N THR A 82 -1.40 -21.54 10.46
CA THR A 82 -2.29 -21.20 11.56
C THR A 82 -3.18 -20.09 11.00
N HIS A 83 -4.37 -20.47 10.54
CA HIS A 83 -5.33 -19.54 9.98
C HIS A 83 -5.77 -18.67 11.14
N ASP A 84 -5.09 -17.54 11.33
CA ASP A 84 -5.57 -16.48 12.20
C ASP A 84 -6.88 -15.96 11.59
N PRO A 85 -8.05 -16.27 12.19
CA PRO A 85 -9.33 -15.84 11.66
C PRO A 85 -9.47 -14.33 11.74
N CYS A 86 -8.57 -13.62 12.42
CA CYS A 86 -8.56 -12.16 12.52
C CYS A 86 -7.41 -11.51 11.76
N SER A 87 -6.82 -12.25 10.82
CA SER A 87 -5.95 -11.73 9.78
C SER A 87 -6.68 -11.74 8.43
N TYR A 88 -6.65 -10.61 7.73
CA TYR A 88 -7.20 -10.46 6.38
C TYR A 88 -6.63 -11.52 5.42
N SER A 89 -5.30 -11.71 5.44
CA SER A 89 -4.62 -12.75 4.65
C SER A 89 -5.04 -14.16 5.06
N GLY A 90 -5.28 -14.39 6.37
CA GLY A 90 -5.73 -15.68 6.91
C GLY A 90 -7.13 -16.07 6.43
N ARG A 91 -8.07 -15.12 6.45
CA ARG A 91 -9.45 -15.30 5.93
C ARG A 91 -9.46 -15.53 4.43
N ARG A 92 -8.64 -14.79 3.69
CA ARG A 92 -8.55 -14.93 2.24
C ARG A 92 -8.00 -16.30 1.84
N GLY A 93 -6.93 -16.75 2.50
CA GLY A 93 -6.41 -18.11 2.32
C GLY A 93 -7.43 -19.20 2.64
N ALA A 94 -8.29 -19.01 3.66
CA ALA A 94 -9.38 -19.93 3.96
C ALA A 94 -10.49 -19.95 2.88
N ARG A 95 -10.77 -18.81 2.25
CA ARG A 95 -11.72 -18.70 1.12
C ARG A 95 -11.14 -19.30 -0.16
N GLU A 96 -9.84 -19.15 -0.39
CA GLU A 96 -9.10 -19.74 -1.51
C GLU A 96 -9.05 -21.27 -1.43
N LEU A 97 -8.83 -21.85 -0.24
CA LEU A 97 -8.92 -23.30 0.01
C LEU A 97 -10.30 -23.90 -0.34
N ARG A 98 -11.34 -23.07 -0.39
CA ARG A 98 -12.71 -23.45 -0.81
C ARG A 98 -12.96 -23.29 -2.32
N GLY A 99 -11.92 -23.06 -3.13
CA GLY A 99 -11.99 -23.04 -4.59
C GLY A 99 -11.94 -21.64 -5.23
N GLY A 100 -11.44 -20.63 -4.52
CA GLY A 100 -11.21 -19.28 -5.05
C GLY A 100 -9.90 -19.16 -5.85
N GLU A 101 -9.91 -18.32 -6.89
CA GLU A 101 -8.76 -18.03 -7.75
C GLU A 101 -7.63 -17.31 -6.98
N GLN A 102 -6.36 -17.69 -7.23
CA GLN A 102 -5.17 -17.19 -6.53
C GLN A 102 -4.68 -15.83 -7.04
N THR A 103 -5.55 -14.82 -7.12
CA THR A 103 -5.06 -13.46 -7.36
C THR A 103 -4.48 -12.92 -6.06
N PRO A 104 -3.34 -12.22 -5.99
CA PRO A 104 -2.94 -11.51 -4.77
C PRO A 104 -3.88 -10.30 -4.51
N PRO A 105 -4.10 -9.88 -3.25
CA PRO A 105 -4.96 -8.73 -2.98
C PRO A 105 -4.32 -7.43 -3.50
N THR A 106 -5.07 -6.67 -4.27
CA THR A 106 -4.70 -5.31 -4.67
C THR A 106 -4.91 -4.38 -3.48
N TYR A 107 -3.89 -3.60 -3.14
CA TYR A 107 -4.00 -2.52 -2.15
C TYR A 107 -4.10 -1.17 -2.86
N LEU A 108 -4.72 -0.21 -2.17
CA LEU A 108 -4.82 1.18 -2.58
C LEU A 108 -4.18 2.06 -1.51
N PHE A 109 -3.78 3.27 -1.91
CA PHE A 109 -3.19 4.27 -1.04
C PHE A 109 -3.97 5.58 -1.08
N CYS A 110 -4.24 6.18 0.07
CA CYS A 110 -4.75 7.54 0.17
C CYS A 110 -3.84 8.36 1.12
N GLY A 111 -3.61 9.63 0.82
CA GLY A 111 -2.79 10.51 1.66
C GLY A 111 -3.35 11.93 1.72
N LEU A 112 -3.19 12.59 2.87
CA LEU A 112 -3.57 13.97 3.13
C LEU A 112 -2.44 14.67 3.90
N PHE A 113 -1.93 15.78 3.36
CA PHE A 113 -0.83 16.55 3.96
C PHE A 113 -0.86 17.99 3.44
N GLY A 114 -0.08 18.89 4.03
CA GLY A 114 0.04 20.26 3.51
C GLY A 114 -1.28 21.04 3.58
N ASP A 115 -1.58 21.83 2.55
CA ASP A 115 -2.73 22.73 2.52
C ASP A 115 -4.02 22.24 1.83
N PRO A 116 -4.71 21.31 2.50
CA PRO A 116 -4.50 19.89 2.34
C PRO A 116 -4.45 19.45 0.87
N HIS A 117 -3.31 18.92 0.51
CA HIS A 117 -3.08 18.11 -0.65
C HIS A 117 -3.59 16.68 -0.42
N LEU A 118 -4.50 16.24 -1.28
CA LEU A 118 -5.14 14.94 -1.26
C LEU A 118 -4.64 14.08 -2.41
N ARG A 119 -4.08 12.91 -2.08
CA ARG A 119 -3.92 11.80 -3.02
C ARG A 119 -5.01 10.77 -2.75
N THR A 120 -5.89 10.58 -3.71
CA THR A 120 -7.00 9.60 -3.63
C THR A 120 -6.51 8.17 -3.87
N PHE A 121 -7.34 7.17 -3.56
CA PHE A 121 -7.14 5.76 -3.89
C PHE A 121 -6.99 5.48 -5.39
N LYS A 122 -7.45 6.39 -6.25
CA LYS A 122 -7.32 6.32 -7.71
C LYS A 122 -6.04 7.00 -8.22
N ASP A 123 -5.14 7.40 -7.32
CA ASP A 123 -3.93 8.17 -7.60
C ASP A 123 -4.19 9.56 -8.21
N HIS A 124 -5.42 10.07 -8.13
CA HIS A 124 -5.67 11.48 -8.45
C HIS A 124 -5.14 12.36 -7.31
N PHE A 125 -4.40 13.39 -7.69
CA PHE A 125 -3.89 14.40 -6.79
C PHE A 125 -4.71 15.67 -6.90
N GLN A 126 -5.09 16.24 -5.77
CA GLN A 126 -5.93 17.44 -5.68
C GLN A 126 -5.47 18.32 -4.53
N THR A 127 -5.63 19.63 -4.66
CA THR A 127 -5.47 20.58 -3.53
C THR A 127 -6.81 21.17 -3.19
N CYS A 128 -7.17 21.09 -1.91
CA CYS A 128 -8.54 21.30 -1.50
C CYS A 128 -8.64 22.32 -0.37
N LYS A 129 -9.65 23.19 -0.41
CA LYS A 129 -9.99 24.05 0.71
C LYS A 129 -10.55 23.21 1.87
N VAL A 130 -11.68 22.53 1.65
CA VAL A 130 -12.31 21.56 2.58
C VAL A 130 -12.24 22.00 4.04
N GLU A 131 -12.66 23.25 4.30
CA GLU A 131 -12.68 23.84 5.63
C GLU A 131 -13.71 23.14 6.53
N GLY A 132 -13.38 22.94 7.81
CA GLY A 132 -14.24 22.24 8.76
C GLY A 132 -14.07 20.72 8.68
N ALA A 133 -15.12 19.98 9.02
CA ALA A 133 -15.10 18.53 9.15
C ALA A 133 -15.45 17.81 7.84
N TRP A 134 -14.59 16.90 7.38
CA TRP A 134 -14.78 16.16 6.12
C TRP A 134 -14.48 14.67 6.24
N PRO A 135 -15.27 13.79 5.59
CA PRO A 135 -15.03 12.35 5.56
C PRO A 135 -14.01 11.98 4.49
N LEU A 136 -12.84 11.48 4.91
CA LEU A 136 -11.86 10.89 3.99
C LEU A 136 -12.28 9.50 3.53
N ILE A 137 -12.72 8.68 4.48
CA ILE A 137 -13.25 7.34 4.25
C ILE A 137 -14.53 7.23 5.07
N ASP A 138 -15.58 6.70 4.48
CA ASP A 138 -16.76 6.24 5.18
C ASP A 138 -17.32 5.03 4.46
N ASN A 139 -16.82 3.85 4.83
CA ASN A 139 -17.22 2.57 4.23
C ASN A 139 -17.67 1.58 5.30
N ASN A 140 -17.97 0.34 4.92
CA ASN A 140 -18.53 -0.66 5.86
C ASN A 140 -17.60 -1.02 7.03
N TYR A 141 -16.32 -0.68 6.98
CA TYR A 141 -15.30 -1.14 7.92
C TYR A 141 -14.59 -0.02 8.68
N LEU A 142 -14.47 1.15 8.07
CA LEU A 142 -13.67 2.26 8.58
C LEU A 142 -14.35 3.59 8.29
N SER A 143 -14.38 4.47 9.28
CA SER A 143 -14.68 5.90 9.07
C SER A 143 -13.48 6.74 9.47
N VAL A 144 -13.04 7.63 8.59
CA VAL A 144 -11.92 8.53 8.79
C VAL A 144 -12.42 9.95 8.54
N GLN A 145 -12.39 10.78 9.56
CA GLN A 145 -12.82 12.16 9.50
C GLN A 145 -11.66 13.08 9.86
N VAL A 146 -11.50 14.15 9.09
CA VAL A 146 -10.51 15.19 9.36
C VAL A 146 -11.20 16.52 9.64
N THR A 147 -10.56 17.39 10.41
CA THR A 147 -10.97 18.80 10.52
C THR A 147 -9.85 19.68 10.00
N ASN A 148 -10.16 20.52 9.02
CA ASN A 148 -9.21 21.48 8.46
C ASN A 148 -9.58 22.89 8.90
N VAL A 149 -8.56 23.67 9.27
CA VAL A 149 -8.71 25.06 9.71
C VAL A 149 -7.97 26.00 8.77
N PRO A 150 -8.49 27.21 8.50
CA PRO A 150 -7.79 28.20 7.67
C PRO A 150 -6.43 28.57 8.27
N LEU A 151 -5.40 28.64 7.42
CA LEU A 151 -4.04 29.01 7.83
C LEU A 151 -3.87 30.52 7.97
N VAL A 152 -4.51 31.27 7.07
CA VAL A 152 -4.50 32.74 7.04
C VAL A 152 -5.93 33.22 6.83
N PRO A 153 -6.45 34.17 7.64
CA PRO A 153 -7.78 34.73 7.43
C PRO A 153 -7.95 35.28 6.02
N GLY A 154 -8.98 34.81 5.31
CA GLY A 154 -9.27 35.22 3.92
C GLY A 154 -8.50 34.47 2.83
N SER A 155 -7.59 33.55 3.18
CA SER A 155 -6.96 32.63 2.22
C SER A 155 -7.80 31.35 2.04
N SER A 156 -7.67 30.71 0.89
CA SER A 156 -8.22 29.37 0.63
C SER A 156 -7.38 28.25 1.26
N ALA A 157 -6.17 28.54 1.73
CA ALA A 157 -5.29 27.55 2.35
C ALA A 157 -5.79 27.15 3.73
N THR A 158 -5.99 25.85 3.94
CA THR A 158 -6.36 25.26 5.23
C THR A 158 -5.32 24.21 5.62
N ALA A 159 -5.36 23.67 6.84
CA ALA A 159 -4.57 22.50 7.20
C ALA A 159 -5.28 21.68 8.28
N THR A 160 -4.96 20.39 8.33
CA THR A 160 -5.60 19.45 9.25
C THR A 160 -5.11 19.63 10.68
N ASN A 161 -6.02 19.89 11.63
CA ASN A 161 -5.71 20.01 13.06
C ASN A 161 -6.36 18.92 13.93
N LYS A 162 -7.22 18.09 13.35
CA LYS A 162 -7.87 16.96 14.01
C LYS A 162 -8.09 15.82 13.05
N ILE A 163 -7.79 14.61 13.50
CA ILE A 163 -8.05 13.35 12.80
C ILE A 163 -8.84 12.45 13.76
N THR A 164 -9.97 11.92 13.30
CA THR A 164 -10.75 10.90 14.01
C THR A 164 -10.88 9.67 13.12
N ILE A 165 -10.53 8.50 13.65
CA ILE A 165 -10.59 7.23 12.95
C ILE A 165 -11.44 6.27 13.78
N ILE A 166 -12.51 5.76 13.19
CA ILE A 166 -13.41 4.79 13.79
C ILE A 166 -13.20 3.46 13.08
N PHE A 167 -12.55 2.53 13.77
CA PHE A 167 -12.49 1.13 13.40
C PHE A 167 -13.81 0.50 13.79
N LYS A 168 -14.70 0.24 12.82
CA LYS A 168 -16.03 -0.33 13.06
C LYS A 168 -15.87 -1.75 13.64
N SER A 169 -16.80 -2.15 14.51
CA SER A 169 -16.78 -3.48 15.12
C SER A 169 -16.75 -4.56 14.05
N TYR A 170 -15.92 -5.58 14.26
CA TYR A 170 -15.79 -6.69 13.34
C TYR A 170 -15.85 -7.99 14.11
N GLN A 171 -16.88 -8.79 13.78
CA GLN A 171 -17.26 -9.98 14.54
C GLN A 171 -16.06 -10.90 14.80
N ASP A 172 -15.94 -11.31 16.07
CA ASP A 172 -14.91 -12.20 16.62
C ASP A 172 -13.47 -11.65 16.58
N CYS A 173 -13.25 -10.42 16.13
CA CYS A 173 -11.90 -9.85 15.99
C CYS A 173 -11.66 -8.57 16.76
N THR A 174 -12.58 -7.61 16.71
CA THR A 174 -12.44 -6.37 17.49
C THR A 174 -13.80 -5.74 17.72
N GLU A 175 -14.00 -5.21 18.92
CA GLU A 175 -15.04 -4.22 19.17
C GLU A 175 -14.71 -2.92 18.44
N GLN A 176 -15.68 -2.00 18.37
CA GLN A 176 -15.44 -0.69 17.79
C GLN A 176 -14.36 0.05 18.59
N LYS A 177 -13.37 0.61 17.87
CA LYS A 177 -12.32 1.43 18.48
C LYS A 177 -12.26 2.79 17.81
N VAL A 178 -12.10 3.84 18.61
CA VAL A 178 -12.01 5.22 18.13
C VAL A 178 -10.63 5.75 18.49
N TYR A 179 -9.90 6.21 17.48
CA TYR A 179 -8.68 6.97 17.63
C TYR A 179 -8.96 8.44 17.31
N GLN A 180 -8.45 9.34 18.12
CA GLN A 180 -8.52 10.77 17.87
C GLN A 180 -7.16 11.40 18.16
N ALA A 181 -6.67 12.18 17.21
CA ALA A 181 -5.51 13.02 17.38
C ALA A 181 -5.90 14.47 17.07
N VAL A 182 -5.35 15.40 17.85
CA VAL A 182 -5.43 16.84 17.58
C VAL A 182 -4.00 17.40 17.57
N THR A 183 -3.82 18.59 17.02
CA THR A 183 -2.55 19.30 17.15
C THR A 183 -2.10 19.34 18.62
N ASP A 184 -0.84 18.98 18.85
CA ASP A 184 -0.15 18.89 20.14
C ASP A 184 -0.61 17.73 21.06
N ASP A 185 -1.51 16.87 20.59
CA ASP A 185 -1.94 15.65 21.29
C ASP A 185 -2.15 14.48 20.32
N LEU A 186 -1.08 13.69 20.13
CA LEU A 186 -1.09 12.43 19.38
C LEU A 186 -0.93 11.29 20.38
N PRO A 187 -2.04 10.67 20.86
CA PRO A 187 -1.97 9.61 21.86
C PRO A 187 -1.53 8.27 21.24
N ALA A 188 -0.78 7.46 22.00
CA ALA A 188 -0.45 6.09 21.61
C ALA A 188 -1.57 5.07 21.94
N ALA A 189 -2.81 5.55 22.11
CA ALA A 189 -3.97 4.80 22.58
C ALA A 189 -5.25 5.26 21.87
N PHE A 190 -6.27 4.41 21.88
CA PHE A 190 -7.64 4.75 21.55
C PHE A 190 -8.25 5.62 22.66
N VAL A 191 -9.39 6.26 22.37
CA VAL A 191 -10.06 7.18 23.32
C VAL A 191 -10.46 6.52 24.64
N ASP A 192 -10.62 5.19 24.65
CA ASP A 192 -10.92 4.40 25.84
C ASP A 192 -9.65 4.00 26.64
N GLY A 193 -8.48 4.48 26.23
CA GLY A 193 -7.19 4.19 26.83
C GLY A 193 -6.55 2.87 26.38
N THR A 194 -7.23 2.07 25.56
CA THR A 194 -6.68 0.81 25.07
C THR A 194 -5.69 1.03 23.92
N THR A 195 -4.70 0.16 23.77
CA THR A 195 -3.70 0.24 22.66
C THR A 195 -3.92 -0.85 21.61
N SER A 196 -4.91 -1.72 21.82
CA SER A 196 -5.25 -2.82 20.92
C SER A 196 -6.73 -3.17 20.97
N GLY A 197 -7.24 -3.76 19.90
CA GLY A 197 -8.56 -4.37 19.80
C GLY A 197 -8.46 -5.88 19.53
N GLY A 198 -9.35 -6.65 20.15
CA GLY A 198 -9.41 -8.11 20.09
C GLY A 198 -8.75 -8.82 21.28
N ASP A 199 -9.31 -9.98 21.66
CA ASP A 199 -8.88 -10.78 22.82
C ASP A 199 -7.79 -11.82 22.49
N SER A 200 -7.46 -12.02 21.21
CA SER A 200 -6.46 -13.03 20.81
C SER A 200 -5.03 -12.56 21.06
N ASP A 201 -4.12 -13.53 21.30
CA ASP A 201 -2.67 -13.31 21.40
C ASP A 201 -2.08 -12.55 20.18
N ALA A 202 -2.78 -12.59 19.04
CA ALA A 202 -2.36 -11.98 17.77
C ALA A 202 -2.78 -10.51 17.59
N LYS A 203 -3.56 -9.92 18.51
CA LYS A 203 -4.06 -8.52 18.51
C LYS A 203 -4.43 -8.01 17.10
N SER A 204 -5.68 -8.22 16.71
CA SER A 204 -6.20 -7.94 15.37
C SER A 204 -6.10 -6.45 14.97
N LEU A 205 -6.18 -5.56 15.96
CA LEU A 205 -6.00 -4.12 15.83
C LEU A 205 -4.99 -3.63 16.88
N ARG A 206 -4.04 -2.78 16.50
CA ARG A 206 -3.07 -2.19 17.44
C ARG A 206 -2.59 -0.81 17.01
N ILE A 207 -2.20 0.00 17.99
CA ILE A 207 -1.49 1.26 17.81
C ILE A 207 -0.02 1.05 18.17
N VAL A 208 0.88 1.61 17.35
CA VAL A 208 2.33 1.60 17.58
C VAL A 208 2.85 3.02 17.45
N GLU A 209 3.39 3.53 18.54
CA GLU A 209 4.13 4.79 18.54
C GLU A 209 5.52 4.58 17.95
N ARG A 210 5.84 5.32 16.88
CA ARG A 210 7.13 5.28 16.19
C ARG A 210 8.05 6.41 16.61
N VAL A 211 7.47 7.59 16.79
CA VAL A 211 8.16 8.77 17.30
C VAL A 211 7.27 9.35 18.38
N SER A 212 7.85 9.54 19.57
CA SER A 212 7.08 9.92 20.75
C SER A 212 6.26 11.20 20.51
N GLY A 213 4.94 11.09 20.69
CA GLY A 213 3.96 12.16 20.50
C GLY A 213 3.91 12.78 19.10
N ARG A 214 4.51 12.14 18.09
CA ARG A 214 4.62 12.74 16.74
C ARG A 214 4.33 11.79 15.57
N TYR A 215 4.42 10.48 15.76
CA TYR A 215 4.14 9.52 14.70
C TYR A 215 3.52 8.24 15.26
N MET A 216 2.26 8.02 14.90
CA MET A 216 1.48 6.85 15.25
C MET A 216 1.17 5.99 14.02
N GLU A 217 1.32 4.68 14.16
CA GLU A 217 0.88 3.69 13.19
C GLU A 217 -0.24 2.84 13.78
N MET A 218 -1.36 2.75 13.08
CA MET A 218 -2.46 1.84 13.39
C MET A 218 -2.45 0.67 12.40
N HIS A 219 -2.47 -0.54 12.94
CA HIS A 219 -2.42 -1.78 12.16
C HIS A 219 -3.70 -2.57 12.39
N ALA A 220 -4.65 -2.47 11.46
CA ALA A 220 -5.92 -3.22 11.48
C ALA A 220 -5.78 -4.47 10.60
N ARG A 221 -5.14 -5.52 11.16
CA ARG A 221 -4.81 -6.75 10.44
C ARG A 221 -6.05 -7.47 9.93
N TYR A 222 -7.17 -7.41 10.65
CA TYR A 222 -8.43 -8.07 10.28
C TYR A 222 -9.04 -7.55 8.98
N ILE A 223 -8.76 -6.30 8.60
CA ILE A 223 -9.19 -5.66 7.34
C ILE A 223 -7.98 -5.25 6.47
N GLY A 224 -6.79 -5.79 6.72
CA GLY A 224 -5.59 -5.53 5.93
C GLY A 224 -5.21 -4.04 5.84
N THR A 225 -5.64 -3.22 6.79
CA THR A 225 -5.54 -1.76 6.69
C THR A 225 -4.43 -1.23 7.60
N THR A 226 -3.67 -0.26 7.09
CA THR A 226 -2.62 0.43 7.85
C THR A 226 -2.84 1.93 7.74
N VAL A 227 -2.80 2.64 8.87
CA VAL A 227 -2.99 4.09 8.93
C VAL A 227 -1.81 4.74 9.66
N PHE A 228 -1.20 5.74 9.04
CA PHE A 228 -0.14 6.56 9.62
C PHE A 228 -0.68 7.94 9.92
N VAL A 229 -0.47 8.42 11.15
CA VAL A 229 -0.80 9.78 11.58
C VAL A 229 0.48 10.43 12.11
N ARG A 230 0.82 11.60 11.59
CA ARG A 230 1.96 12.38 12.06
C ARG A 230 1.58 13.80 12.38
N GLN A 231 2.30 14.41 13.32
CA GLN A 231 2.29 15.85 13.49
C GLN A 231 3.57 16.44 12.90
N VAL A 232 3.39 17.39 11.98
CA VAL A 232 4.48 18.17 11.40
C VAL A 232 4.19 19.65 11.61
N GLY A 233 5.09 20.32 12.35
CA GLY A 233 4.82 21.66 12.86
C GLY A 233 3.57 21.64 13.74
N ARG A 234 2.54 22.40 13.33
CA ARG A 234 1.27 22.52 14.04
C ARG A 234 0.10 21.74 13.40
N TYR A 235 0.37 20.94 12.37
CA TYR A 235 -0.69 20.29 11.60
C TYR A 235 -0.43 18.79 11.48
N LEU A 236 -1.49 18.07 11.15
CA LEU A 236 -1.49 16.63 11.06
C LEU A 236 -1.39 16.19 9.60
N THR A 237 -0.64 15.13 9.35
CA THR A 237 -0.65 14.41 8.08
C THR A 237 -1.19 13.00 8.28
N LEU A 238 -1.78 12.44 7.23
CA LEU A 238 -2.44 11.15 7.24
C LEU A 238 -2.07 10.36 5.99
N ALA A 239 -1.79 9.08 6.15
CA ALA A 239 -1.62 8.14 5.05
C ALA A 239 -2.29 6.80 5.37
N ILE A 240 -2.95 6.21 4.37
CA ILE A 240 -3.79 5.02 4.53
C ILE A 240 -3.48 4.03 3.42
N ARG A 241 -3.22 2.77 3.78
CA ARG A 241 -3.21 1.63 2.87
C ARG A 241 -4.40 0.73 3.19
N MET A 242 -5.23 0.43 2.20
CA MET A 242 -6.42 -0.41 2.36
C MET A 242 -6.59 -1.38 1.17
N PRO A 243 -7.06 -2.63 1.38
CA PRO A 243 -7.38 -3.51 0.26
C PRO A 243 -8.48 -2.91 -0.63
N GLU A 244 -8.34 -3.01 -1.95
CA GLU A 244 -9.27 -2.44 -2.93
C GLU A 244 -10.72 -2.89 -2.69
N GLU A 245 -10.92 -4.19 -2.44
CA GLU A 245 -12.25 -4.76 -2.21
C GLU A 245 -12.94 -4.20 -0.95
N LEU A 246 -12.19 -3.74 0.05
CA LEU A 246 -12.75 -3.16 1.27
C LEU A 246 -12.87 -1.63 1.14
N ALA A 247 -11.92 -0.98 0.46
CA ALA A 247 -11.96 0.45 0.20
C ALA A 247 -13.18 0.84 -0.65
N MET A 248 -13.59 -0.03 -1.58
CA MET A 248 -14.74 0.18 -2.47
C MET A 248 -16.05 -0.46 -1.97
N ALA A 249 -16.08 -0.98 -0.73
CA ALA A 249 -17.27 -1.58 -0.12
C ALA A 249 -18.01 -0.58 0.78
N TYR A 250 -18.79 0.29 0.15
CA TYR A 250 -19.63 1.31 0.80
C TYR A 250 -21.03 1.35 0.17
N GLU A 251 -22.00 1.91 0.87
CA GLU A 251 -23.37 2.07 0.39
C GLU A 251 -23.54 3.34 -0.48
N GLU A 252 -24.58 3.39 -1.32
CA GLU A 252 -24.84 4.57 -2.18
C GLU A 252 -25.05 5.87 -1.38
N SER A 253 -25.51 5.77 -0.12
CA SER A 253 -25.67 6.90 0.80
C SER A 253 -24.34 7.52 1.27
N GLN A 254 -23.21 6.84 1.02
CA GLN A 254 -21.87 7.22 1.45
C GLN A 254 -21.03 7.75 0.26
N ASP A 255 -21.64 8.58 -0.58
CA ASP A 255 -21.04 9.10 -1.82
C ASP A 255 -19.92 10.13 -1.57
N LEU A 256 -20.00 10.87 -0.46
CA LEU A 256 -18.99 11.82 -0.02
C LEU A 256 -17.84 11.12 0.73
N GLN A 257 -16.80 10.72 -0.02
CA GLN A 257 -15.55 10.18 0.53
C GLN A 257 -14.36 10.74 -0.25
N LEU A 258 -13.57 11.60 0.38
CA LEU A 258 -12.47 12.29 -0.30
C LEU A 258 -11.43 11.30 -0.84
N CYS A 259 -11.10 10.23 -0.12
CA CYS A 259 -10.15 9.22 -0.62
C CYS A 259 -10.66 8.45 -1.85
N VAL A 260 -11.97 8.40 -2.12
CA VAL A 260 -12.55 7.64 -3.24
C VAL A 260 -12.82 8.53 -4.45
N ASN A 261 -13.47 9.67 -4.22
CA ASN A 261 -14.00 10.56 -5.26
C ASN A 261 -13.26 11.90 -5.37
N GLY A 262 -12.37 12.19 -4.42
CA GLY A 262 -11.71 13.48 -4.29
C GLY A 262 -12.63 14.53 -3.67
N CYS A 263 -12.16 15.77 -3.66
CA CYS A 263 -12.90 16.91 -3.15
C CYS A 263 -13.98 17.34 -4.16
N PRO A 264 -15.14 17.84 -3.69
CA PRO A 264 -16.13 18.49 -4.57
C PRO A 264 -15.50 19.61 -5.38
N SER A 265 -15.96 19.85 -6.61
CA SER A 265 -15.36 20.87 -7.49
C SER A 265 -15.36 22.28 -6.88
N SER A 266 -16.34 22.61 -6.03
CA SER A 266 -16.39 23.89 -5.31
C SER A 266 -15.32 24.05 -4.23
N GLU A 267 -14.73 22.94 -3.79
CA GLU A 267 -13.69 22.90 -2.76
C GLU A 267 -12.28 22.73 -3.34
N ARG A 268 -12.14 22.61 -4.67
CA ARG A 268 -10.83 22.47 -5.32
C ARG A 268 -10.18 23.83 -5.51
N ILE A 269 -8.90 23.90 -5.17
CA ILE A 269 -8.04 25.06 -5.40
C ILE A 269 -7.31 24.93 -6.74
N ASP A 270 -7.10 23.70 -7.21
CA ASP A 270 -6.59 23.43 -8.56
C ASP A 270 -7.66 23.59 -9.65
N ASP A 271 -7.23 24.00 -10.85
CA ASP A 271 -8.02 23.87 -12.06
C ASP A 271 -7.67 22.53 -12.73
N SER A 272 -8.55 21.54 -12.55
CA SER A 272 -8.48 20.27 -13.29
C SER A 272 -7.18 19.49 -13.04
N GLY A 273 -6.70 19.42 -11.79
CA GLY A 273 -5.50 18.67 -11.41
C GLY A 273 -4.17 19.36 -11.75
N HIS A 274 -4.22 20.61 -12.21
CA HIS A 274 -3.04 21.46 -12.30
C HIS A 274 -2.98 22.30 -11.04
N LEU A 275 -2.07 21.95 -10.13
CA LEU A 275 -1.61 22.89 -9.11
C LEU A 275 -1.28 24.20 -9.84
N PRO A 276 -1.91 25.34 -9.50
CA PRO A 276 -1.54 26.64 -10.04
C PRO A 276 -0.22 27.08 -9.40
N LEU A 277 0.79 26.24 -9.57
CA LEU A 277 2.16 26.62 -9.33
C LEU A 277 2.53 27.54 -10.49
N PRO A 278 3.24 28.63 -10.22
CA PRO A 278 3.79 29.49 -11.26
C PRO A 278 4.93 28.74 -11.99
N VAL A 279 4.60 27.65 -12.68
CA VAL A 279 5.48 26.94 -13.58
C VAL A 279 5.40 27.66 -14.92
N MET A 280 6.40 28.51 -15.15
CA MET A 280 6.72 29.16 -16.42
C MET A 280 5.63 30.05 -17.04
N GLY A 281 5.60 31.33 -16.63
CA GLY A 281 5.50 32.42 -17.61
C GLY A 281 4.18 33.16 -17.77
N GLN A 282 3.12 32.88 -16.99
CA GLN A 282 1.90 33.72 -17.01
C GLN A 282 1.53 34.22 -15.62
N LEU A 283 2.06 35.40 -15.30
CA LEU A 283 1.44 36.32 -14.35
C LEU A 283 0.03 36.64 -14.87
N LEU A 284 -1.00 36.04 -14.29
CA LEU A 284 -2.33 36.63 -14.32
C LEU A 284 -2.48 37.51 -13.07
N PRO A 285 -2.49 38.84 -13.22
CA PRO A 285 -2.74 39.74 -12.10
C PRO A 285 -4.24 39.76 -11.85
N HIS A 286 -4.73 39.03 -10.86
CA HIS A 286 -6.08 39.26 -10.35
C HIS A 286 -6.05 39.47 -8.84
N ALA A 287 -6.64 40.59 -8.46
CA ALA A 287 -6.78 41.18 -7.15
C ALA A 287 -5.48 41.64 -6.46
N ALA A 288 -5.15 42.90 -6.72
CA ALA A 288 -4.53 43.76 -5.73
C ALA A 288 -5.33 43.69 -4.42
N SER A 289 -4.89 42.84 -3.49
CA SER A 289 -5.14 43.02 -2.08
C SER A 289 -3.78 43.14 -1.41
N THR A 290 -3.69 44.10 -0.50
CA THR A 290 -2.54 44.41 0.36
C THR A 290 -2.19 43.20 1.24
N GLN A 291 -1.65 42.14 0.64
CA GLN A 291 -1.02 41.03 1.33
C GLN A 291 0.38 41.48 1.77
N PRO A 292 0.81 41.15 3.01
CA PRO A 292 2.20 41.32 3.38
C PRO A 292 3.06 40.52 2.39
N GLN A 293 4.23 41.06 2.01
CA GLN A 293 5.18 40.39 1.12
C GLN A 293 5.30 38.91 1.53
N SER A 294 5.03 37.98 0.59
CA SER A 294 5.21 36.55 0.87
C SER A 294 6.66 36.33 1.29
N VAL A 295 6.84 35.69 2.45
CA VAL A 295 8.18 35.44 3.03
C VAL A 295 9.08 34.68 2.06
N TYR A 296 8.47 33.86 1.20
CA TYR A 296 9.15 33.14 0.13
C TYR A 296 8.82 33.72 -1.25
N THR A 297 9.86 33.87 -2.08
CA THR A 297 9.76 33.94 -3.54
C THR A 297 9.76 32.53 -4.15
N LEU A 298 9.31 32.39 -5.40
CA LEU A 298 9.34 31.08 -6.11
C LEU A 298 10.73 30.45 -6.09
N GLU A 299 11.79 31.24 -6.30
CA GLU A 299 13.17 30.76 -6.29
C GLU A 299 13.59 30.25 -4.90
N SER A 300 13.29 31.02 -3.84
CA SER A 300 13.62 30.63 -2.48
C SER A 300 12.81 29.41 -2.00
N ALA A 301 11.52 29.31 -2.36
CA ALA A 301 10.67 28.16 -2.06
C ALA A 301 11.15 26.90 -2.79
N THR A 302 11.45 27.02 -4.09
CA THR A 302 12.02 25.94 -4.91
C THR A 302 13.31 25.42 -4.31
N THR A 303 14.23 26.33 -3.94
CA THR A 303 15.50 25.97 -3.30
C THR A 303 15.26 25.25 -1.99
N LYS A 304 14.35 25.77 -1.15
CA LYS A 304 14.06 25.20 0.16
C LYS A 304 13.47 23.78 0.07
N CYS A 305 12.51 23.56 -0.82
CA CYS A 305 11.93 22.24 -1.05
C CYS A 305 12.96 21.25 -1.61
N HIS A 306 13.88 21.73 -2.46
CA HIS A 306 14.92 20.90 -3.07
C HIS A 306 15.96 20.39 -2.05
N GLU A 307 16.10 21.03 -0.88
CA GLU A 307 16.97 20.54 0.20
C GLU A 307 16.51 19.16 0.75
N LYS A 308 15.22 18.84 0.65
CA LYS A 308 14.62 17.61 1.20
C LYS A 308 14.07 16.67 0.13
N MET A 309 13.69 17.20 -1.03
CA MET A 309 13.06 16.44 -2.12
C MET A 309 13.76 16.78 -3.44
N LEU A 310 14.58 15.85 -3.93
CA LEU A 310 15.35 16.03 -5.17
C LEU A 310 14.49 15.82 -6.43
N VAL A 311 13.44 15.01 -6.33
CA VAL A 311 12.53 14.72 -7.44
C VAL A 311 11.47 15.82 -7.51
N LYS A 312 11.36 16.48 -8.66
CA LYS A 312 10.34 17.52 -8.91
C LYS A 312 9.00 16.91 -9.30
N ASP A 313 8.42 16.15 -8.39
CA ASP A 313 7.09 15.54 -8.52
C ASP A 313 6.03 16.37 -7.77
N ILE A 314 4.81 15.86 -7.68
CA ILE A 314 3.72 16.50 -6.93
C ILE A 314 4.08 16.86 -5.48
N TYR A 315 4.90 16.09 -4.75
CA TYR A 315 5.21 16.40 -3.35
C TYR A 315 6.17 17.59 -3.26
N PHE A 316 7.15 17.63 -4.17
CA PHE A 316 8.01 18.80 -4.33
C PHE A 316 7.19 20.05 -4.67
N TYR A 317 6.29 19.92 -5.64
CA TYR A 317 5.46 21.02 -6.11
C TYR A 317 4.44 21.50 -5.06
N SER A 318 3.88 20.57 -4.29
CA SER A 318 3.06 20.84 -3.10
C SER A 318 3.81 21.64 -2.06
N CYS A 319 5.04 21.23 -1.73
CA CYS A 319 5.91 21.99 -0.83
C CYS A 319 6.13 23.43 -1.32
N VAL A 320 6.38 23.61 -2.63
CA VAL A 320 6.59 24.95 -3.18
C VAL A 320 5.31 25.78 -3.06
N PHE A 321 4.16 25.19 -3.32
CA PHE A 321 2.85 25.84 -3.18
C PHE A 321 2.60 26.28 -1.74
N ASP A 322 2.72 25.35 -0.79
CA ASP A 322 2.55 25.60 0.64
C ASP A 322 3.45 26.76 1.12
N LEU A 323 4.74 26.76 0.75
CA LEU A 323 5.68 27.82 1.17
C LEU A 323 5.30 29.19 0.62
N LEU A 324 4.84 29.26 -0.62
CA LEU A 324 4.40 30.51 -1.25
C LEU A 324 3.11 31.04 -0.62
N THR A 325 2.18 30.15 -0.30
CA THR A 325 0.86 30.51 0.22
C THR A 325 0.88 30.82 1.71
N THR A 326 1.71 30.13 2.49
CA THR A 326 1.68 30.18 3.97
C THR A 326 2.89 30.87 4.60
N GLY A 327 4.05 30.82 3.94
CA GLY A 327 5.32 31.26 4.51
C GLY A 327 5.90 30.34 5.60
N ASP A 328 5.29 29.19 5.90
CA ASP A 328 5.73 28.30 6.99
C ASP A 328 6.63 27.16 6.47
N ALA A 329 7.91 27.19 6.88
CA ALA A 329 8.91 26.19 6.50
C ALA A 329 8.59 24.75 6.96
N ASN A 330 7.67 24.56 7.92
CA ASN A 330 7.25 23.23 8.36
C ASN A 330 6.55 22.44 7.24
N PHE A 331 5.95 23.11 6.27
CA PHE A 331 5.33 22.45 5.12
C PHE A 331 6.33 21.70 4.23
N THR A 332 7.61 22.10 4.24
CA THR A 332 8.68 21.29 3.61
C THR A 332 8.82 19.92 4.28
N ALA A 333 8.74 19.88 5.61
CA ALA A 333 8.76 18.61 6.34
C ALA A 333 7.46 17.81 6.13
N ALA A 334 6.31 18.48 5.97
CA ALA A 334 5.03 17.82 5.75
C ALA A 334 5.02 17.06 4.42
N ALA A 335 5.40 17.75 3.33
CA ALA A 335 5.53 17.14 2.00
C ALA A 335 6.60 16.02 1.97
N HIS A 336 7.74 16.22 2.62
CA HIS A 336 8.76 15.17 2.70
C HIS A 336 8.26 13.94 3.47
N SER A 337 7.54 14.13 4.58
CA SER A 337 6.95 13.02 5.34
C SER A 337 5.88 12.28 4.53
N ALA A 338 5.08 12.98 3.74
CA ALA A 338 4.08 12.38 2.86
C ALA A 338 4.73 11.53 1.75
N LEU A 339 5.86 11.97 1.20
CA LEU A 339 6.65 11.15 0.26
C LEU A 339 7.14 9.86 0.94
N GLN A 340 7.68 9.95 2.16
CA GLN A 340 8.09 8.76 2.93
C GLN A 340 6.91 7.80 3.22
N ASP A 341 5.71 8.35 3.45
CA ASP A 341 4.52 7.54 3.68
C ASP A 341 4.08 6.78 2.43
N VAL A 342 4.21 7.40 1.26
CA VAL A 342 3.94 6.76 -0.03
C VAL A 342 4.95 5.65 -0.29
N GLU A 343 6.23 5.87 -0.02
CA GLU A 343 7.27 4.84 -0.14
C GLU A 343 7.00 3.63 0.78
N ALA A 344 6.44 3.87 1.96
CA ALA A 344 6.14 2.83 2.94
C ALA A 344 4.83 2.07 2.67
N LEU A 345 3.80 2.75 2.15
CA LEU A 345 2.44 2.22 2.07
C LEU A 345 1.94 1.97 0.64
N HIS A 346 2.42 2.71 -0.36
CA HIS A 346 1.91 2.58 -1.72
C HIS A 346 2.43 1.28 -2.37
N PRO A 347 1.54 0.39 -2.86
CA PRO A 347 1.93 -0.96 -3.28
C PRO A 347 2.74 -1.02 -4.58
N ARG A 348 2.67 0.04 -5.39
CA ARG A 348 3.31 0.12 -6.70
C ARG A 348 4.37 1.21 -6.72
N LYS A 349 5.64 0.82 -6.82
CA LYS A 349 6.78 1.75 -6.81
C LYS A 349 6.79 2.70 -8.00
N GLU A 350 6.33 2.23 -9.15
CA GLU A 350 6.20 3.02 -10.38
C GLU A 350 5.17 4.16 -10.27
N ARG A 351 4.32 4.16 -9.23
CA ARG A 351 3.34 5.22 -8.95
C ARG A 351 3.70 6.07 -7.75
N TRP A 352 4.88 5.92 -7.16
CA TRP A 352 5.26 6.74 -6.01
C TRP A 352 5.33 8.23 -6.39
N HIS A 353 5.89 8.52 -7.57
CA HIS A 353 6.00 9.86 -8.11
C HIS A 353 4.90 10.12 -9.15
N ILE A 354 4.26 11.28 -9.05
CA ILE A 354 3.33 11.80 -10.06
C ILE A 354 3.95 13.09 -10.58
N PHE A 355 4.12 13.20 -11.88
CA PHE A 355 4.72 14.37 -12.52
C PHE A 355 3.61 15.23 -13.15
N PRO A 356 3.70 16.57 -13.07
CA PRO A 356 2.79 17.43 -13.80
C PRO A 356 2.84 17.12 -15.30
N ASN A 357 1.71 17.18 -15.99
CA ASN A 357 1.70 17.10 -17.44
C ASN A 357 2.52 18.28 -17.98
N SER A 358 3.68 17.99 -18.58
CA SER A 358 4.36 18.95 -19.43
C SER A 358 3.42 19.27 -20.59
N GLY A 359 2.84 20.47 -20.59
CA GLY A 359 2.03 20.97 -21.69
C GLY A 359 2.85 21.04 -22.98
N ASN A 360 2.96 19.91 -23.67
CA ASN A 360 3.35 19.83 -25.06
C ASN A 360 2.10 19.47 -25.85
N GLY A 361 1.71 20.38 -26.74
CA GLY A 361 0.49 20.31 -27.51
C GLY A 361 0.25 18.94 -28.13
N ASP A 362 -0.97 18.46 -27.92
CA ASP A 362 -1.60 17.46 -28.75
C ASP A 362 -1.83 18.08 -30.15
N MET A 363 -0.76 18.16 -30.93
CA MET A 363 -0.88 18.24 -32.38
C MET A 363 -1.31 16.86 -32.86
N GLY A 364 -2.60 16.78 -33.18
CA GLY A 364 -3.34 15.59 -33.52
C GLY A 364 -2.55 14.50 -34.24
N LYS A 365 -2.43 13.34 -33.57
CA LYS A 365 -2.29 12.07 -34.28
C LYS A 365 -3.67 11.58 -34.68
N ASN A 366 -4.20 12.22 -35.73
CA ASN A 366 -5.21 11.57 -36.56
C ASN A 366 -4.58 10.30 -37.15
N SER A 367 -5.24 9.17 -36.86
CA SER A 367 -5.18 7.91 -37.58
C SER A 367 -4.91 8.12 -39.09
N LYS A 368 -3.72 7.71 -39.54
CA LYS A 368 -3.49 7.23 -40.90
C LYS A 368 -2.64 5.98 -40.82
N LEU A 369 -3.32 4.86 -40.63
CA LEU A 369 -2.83 3.55 -41.05
C LEU A 369 -2.92 3.46 -42.58
N SER A 370 -1.81 3.03 -43.19
CA SER A 370 -1.73 2.09 -44.31
C SER A 370 -0.97 2.57 -45.56
N VAL A 371 -0.16 1.63 -46.08
CA VAL A 371 0.50 1.55 -47.39
C VAL A 371 1.73 2.47 -47.51
N SER A 372 2.98 2.04 -47.68
CA SER A 372 3.54 0.93 -48.47
C SER A 372 5.02 0.73 -48.10
N LEU A 373 5.48 -0.51 -47.88
CA LEU A 373 6.89 -0.86 -48.06
C LEU A 373 6.98 -2.26 -48.66
N GLY A 374 7.23 -2.32 -49.96
CA GLY A 374 7.33 -3.54 -50.74
C GLY A 374 7.81 -3.23 -52.15
N LEU A 375 9.02 -2.72 -52.28
CA LEU A 375 9.71 -2.62 -53.56
C LEU A 375 11.11 -3.22 -53.41
N VAL A 376 11.20 -4.53 -53.66
CA VAL A 376 12.45 -5.21 -53.96
C VAL A 376 12.23 -6.06 -55.21
N CYS A 377 12.92 -5.65 -56.27
CA CYS A 377 13.42 -6.41 -57.41
C CYS A 377 12.49 -7.35 -58.18
N LEU A 378 12.21 -6.98 -59.43
CA LEU A 378 12.38 -7.86 -60.60
C LEU A 378 12.51 -7.00 -61.86
N ILE A 379 13.75 -6.90 -62.38
CA ILE A 379 14.09 -6.45 -63.73
C ILE A 379 14.05 -7.69 -64.65
N LEU A 380 13.69 -7.48 -65.93
CA LEU A 380 13.70 -8.38 -67.11
C LEU A 380 12.33 -9.00 -67.41
N VAL A 381 11.70 -8.87 -68.59
CA VAL A 381 12.22 -8.74 -69.96
C VAL A 381 11.24 -7.92 -70.81
N ALA A 382 11.75 -6.94 -71.56
CA ALA A 382 11.05 -6.32 -72.67
C ALA A 382 11.14 -7.23 -73.91
N PHE A 383 10.02 -7.44 -74.59
CA PHE A 383 9.95 -8.08 -75.89
C PHE A 383 10.77 -7.30 -76.92
N LEU A 384 11.75 -7.97 -77.53
CA LEU A 384 12.08 -7.93 -78.96
C LEU A 384 12.79 -9.22 -79.34
#